data_AF-A0A957N7Z9-F1
#
_entry.id   AF-A0A957N7Z9-F1
#
_cell.length_a   1.000
_cell.length_b   1.000
_cell.length_c   1.000
_cell.angle_alpha   90.00
_cell.angle_beta   90.00
_cell.angle_gamma   90.00
#
_symmetry.space_group_name_H-M   'P 1'
#
loop_
_entity.id
_entity.type
_entity.pdbx_description
1 polymer ?
#
loop_
_entity_poly.entity_id
_entity_poly.type
_entity_poly.pdbx_seq_one_letter_code
_entity_poly.pdbx_strand_id
1 'polypeptide(L)'
;MMDERAPGQTPSRRPSRPGWDAFLLALLVLAHLQVLGLAESAALPLRLQDVLRHPVLGRLIPPAGVAAFGEVGPRPGEPVGLVLFALTVGGVLLYFVADLALRGRRKQQVKWALLALIIVTALVLPTGKLILLRQGSGPASYTHDGGVIQTEATIRFLLEGRNPYVEDYTETPMAEWGFSEYRTALYHYPYLPWTFLFSAPFYVAGNALGFYDQRLIYLGLLLIGLVLAWRLGAGRRAQLALVMVLALNPIMALDVIFGQNDVFVLAWLLFSLVGLAYGHDLARRGTPARWPHLLSLVCFGLACASKPTAW
;
A
#
# COMPACT_ATOMS: atom_id res chain seq x y z
N MET A 1 31.49 55.18 -25.49
CA MET A 1 30.24 55.10 -24.72
C MET A 1 30.31 53.81 -23.92
N MET A 2 30.90 53.88 -22.73
CA MET A 2 31.11 52.75 -21.83
C MET A 2 29.85 52.57 -20.99
N ASP A 3 29.31 51.36 -20.98
CA ASP A 3 28.08 50.98 -20.27
C ASP A 3 28.46 50.58 -18.83
N GLU A 4 28.33 51.53 -17.90
CA GLU A 4 28.50 51.31 -16.45
C GLU A 4 27.35 50.44 -15.92
N ARG A 5 27.61 49.14 -15.73
CA ARG A 5 26.72 48.29 -14.92
C ARG A 5 26.98 48.52 -13.44
N ALA A 6 26.03 49.17 -12.78
CA ALA A 6 26.02 49.41 -11.34
C ALA A 6 26.18 48.10 -10.53
N PRO A 7 27.17 48.01 -9.62
CA PRO A 7 27.31 46.90 -8.69
C PRO A 7 26.36 47.10 -7.50
N GLY A 8 25.32 46.28 -7.36
CA GLY A 8 24.46 46.35 -6.17
C GLY A 8 23.10 45.68 -6.22
N GLN A 9 22.63 45.20 -7.38
CA GLN A 9 21.37 44.46 -7.40
C GLN A 9 21.60 43.01 -6.98
N THR A 10 21.50 42.73 -5.68
CA THR A 10 21.17 41.38 -5.20
C THR A 10 19.91 40.93 -5.94
N PRO A 11 19.95 39.85 -6.73
CA PRO A 11 18.80 39.42 -7.50
C PRO A 11 17.63 39.20 -6.55
N SER A 12 16.57 39.99 -6.72
CA SER A 12 15.35 39.87 -5.93
C SER A 12 14.90 38.40 -5.97
N ARG A 13 14.86 37.76 -4.79
CA ARG A 13 14.38 36.38 -4.66
C ARG A 13 12.90 36.39 -5.00
N ARG A 14 12.56 36.16 -6.27
CA ARG A 14 11.18 35.90 -6.65
C ARG A 14 10.69 34.70 -5.83
N PRO A 15 9.54 34.81 -5.14
CA PRO A 15 8.97 33.69 -4.40
C PRO A 15 8.75 32.54 -5.39
N SER A 16 9.37 31.39 -5.13
CA SER A 16 9.17 30.20 -5.94
C SER A 16 7.81 29.61 -5.63
N ARG A 17 6.98 29.36 -6.65
CA ARG A 17 5.72 28.64 -6.49
C ARG A 17 5.99 27.16 -6.18
N PRO A 18 5.11 26.48 -5.42
CA PRO A 18 5.23 25.04 -5.22
C PRO A 18 5.17 24.30 -6.57
N GLY A 19 5.89 23.19 -6.67
CA GLY A 19 5.80 22.26 -7.79
C GLY A 19 4.42 21.59 -7.86
N TRP A 20 3.98 21.25 -9.08
CA TRP A 20 2.70 20.56 -9.30
C TRP A 20 2.63 19.20 -8.58
N ASP A 21 3.77 18.57 -8.33
CA ASP A 21 3.86 17.30 -7.62
C ASP A 21 3.54 17.42 -6.13
N ALA A 22 3.75 18.60 -5.51
CA ALA A 22 3.28 18.86 -4.14
C ALA A 22 1.75 18.94 -4.07
N PHE A 23 1.11 19.56 -5.07
CA PHE A 23 -0.35 19.60 -5.17
C PHE A 23 -0.95 18.22 -5.44
N LEU A 24 -0.34 17.44 -6.34
CA LEU A 24 -0.75 16.04 -6.57
C LEU A 24 -0.68 15.22 -5.28
N LEU A 25 0.43 15.33 -4.54
CA LEU A 25 0.59 14.63 -3.28
C LEU A 25 -0.51 15.00 -2.27
N ALA A 26 -0.80 16.29 -2.09
CA ALA A 26 -1.88 16.71 -1.19
C ALA A 26 -3.23 16.16 -1.63
N LEU A 27 -3.54 16.24 -2.93
CA LEU A 27 -4.80 15.73 -3.46
C LEU A 27 -4.96 14.22 -3.18
N LEU A 28 -3.92 13.44 -3.49
CA LEU A 28 -3.92 12.00 -3.28
C LEU A 28 -4.04 11.64 -1.79
N VAL A 29 -3.25 12.28 -0.92
CA VAL A 29 -3.31 12.04 0.53
C VAL A 29 -4.68 12.40 1.10
N LEU A 30 -5.22 13.57 0.76
CA LEU A 30 -6.52 13.98 1.28
C LEU A 30 -7.62 13.03 0.80
N ALA A 31 -7.62 12.66 -0.48
CA ALA A 31 -8.57 11.68 -1.00
C ALA A 31 -8.42 10.31 -0.32
N HIS A 32 -7.18 9.83 -0.15
CA HIS A 32 -6.86 8.56 0.49
C HIS A 32 -7.39 8.49 1.93
N LEU A 33 -7.11 9.54 2.73
CA LEU A 33 -7.59 9.63 4.11
C LEU A 33 -9.12 9.75 4.20
N GLN A 34 -9.76 10.44 3.26
CA GLN A 34 -11.22 10.56 3.20
C GLN A 34 -11.89 9.22 2.87
N VAL A 35 -11.37 8.47 1.89
CA VAL A 35 -11.88 7.13 1.55
C VAL A 35 -11.73 6.18 2.73
N LEU A 36 -10.57 6.18 3.40
CA LEU A 36 -10.38 5.38 4.61
C LEU A 36 -11.35 5.77 5.73
N GLY A 37 -11.51 7.07 6.01
CA GLY A 37 -12.44 7.55 7.02
C GLY A 37 -13.90 7.20 6.71
N LEU A 38 -14.29 7.24 5.43
CA LEU A 38 -15.62 6.81 4.98
C LEU A 38 -15.83 5.31 5.21
N ALA A 39 -14.86 4.49 4.81
CA ALA A 39 -14.94 3.04 4.95
C ALA A 39 -14.98 2.57 6.41
N GLU A 40 -14.15 3.16 7.27
CA GLU A 40 -14.20 2.92 8.72
C GLU A 40 -15.58 3.28 9.30
N SER A 41 -16.24 4.30 8.75
CA SER A 41 -17.55 4.72 9.25
C SER A 41 -18.74 3.92 8.74
N ALA A 42 -18.63 3.35 7.54
CA ALA A 42 -19.76 2.76 6.85
C ALA A 42 -19.75 1.23 6.84
N ALA A 43 -18.56 0.62 6.78
CA ALA A 43 -18.42 -0.81 6.49
C ALA A 43 -17.43 -1.54 7.40
N LEU A 44 -16.46 -0.83 7.98
CA LEU A 44 -15.37 -1.43 8.77
C LEU A 44 -15.18 -0.72 10.12
N PRO A 45 -16.19 -0.71 11.01
CA PRO A 45 -16.09 0.01 12.27
C PRO A 45 -14.96 -0.59 13.12
N LEU A 46 -13.83 0.12 13.18
CA LEU A 46 -12.76 -0.19 14.12
C LEU A 46 -13.28 0.02 15.53
N ARG A 47 -13.31 -1.06 16.32
CA ARG A 47 -13.75 -0.96 17.71
C ARG A 47 -12.60 -0.39 18.53
N LEU A 48 -12.78 0.81 19.05
CA LEU A 48 -11.83 1.46 19.97
C LEU A 48 -11.37 0.50 21.08
N GLN A 49 -12.30 -0.30 21.61
CA GLN A 49 -12.01 -1.28 22.65
C GLN A 49 -10.98 -2.33 22.24
N ASP A 50 -10.96 -2.76 20.97
CA ASP A 50 -10.02 -3.75 20.48
C ASP A 50 -8.60 -3.15 20.41
N VAL A 51 -8.49 -1.87 20.03
CA VAL A 51 -7.22 -1.13 20.06
C VAL A 51 -6.70 -0.97 21.49
N LEU A 52 -7.56 -0.55 22.42
CA LEU A 52 -7.18 -0.31 23.81
C LEU A 52 -6.79 -1.59 24.56
N ARG A 53 -7.43 -2.73 24.24
CA ARG A 53 -7.13 -4.03 24.86
C ARG A 53 -5.89 -4.69 24.28
N HIS A 54 -5.46 -4.31 23.07
CA HIS A 54 -4.32 -4.94 22.41
C HIS A 54 -2.99 -4.60 23.12
N PRO A 55 -2.11 -5.59 23.41
CA PRO A 55 -0.93 -5.41 24.26
C PRO A 55 0.10 -4.40 23.71
N VAL A 56 0.20 -4.29 22.39
CA VAL A 56 1.07 -3.31 21.71
C VAL A 56 0.34 -1.98 21.49
N LEU A 57 -0.74 -1.99 20.70
CA LEU A 57 -1.47 -0.78 20.31
C LEU A 57 -2.02 0.02 21.51
N GLY A 58 -2.56 -0.64 22.53
CA GLY A 58 -3.09 0.02 23.73
C GLY A 58 -2.04 0.74 24.57
N ARG A 59 -0.75 0.44 24.36
CA ARG A 59 0.38 1.12 25.03
C ARG A 59 0.97 2.28 24.24
N LEU A 60 0.57 2.45 22.97
CA LEU A 60 1.11 3.51 22.13
C LEU A 60 0.63 4.90 22.56
N ILE A 61 -0.52 4.98 23.23
CA ILE A 61 -1.16 6.24 23.59
C ILE A 61 -1.34 6.31 25.10
N PRO A 62 -0.85 7.39 25.75
CA PRO A 62 -0.98 7.54 27.20
C PRO A 62 -2.46 7.69 27.59
N PRO A 63 -2.85 7.37 28.84
CA PRO A 63 -4.23 7.52 29.30
C PRO A 63 -4.81 8.91 29.10
N ALA A 64 -3.98 9.96 29.23
CA ALA A 64 -4.38 11.34 28.94
C ALA A 64 -4.76 11.56 27.47
N GLY A 65 -4.09 10.88 26.53
CA GLY A 65 -4.41 10.91 25.11
C GLY A 65 -5.71 10.19 24.79
N VAL A 66 -6.01 9.09 25.48
CA VAL A 66 -7.30 8.38 25.38
C VAL A 66 -8.43 9.24 25.93
N ALA A 67 -8.22 9.88 27.09
CA ALA A 67 -9.20 10.78 27.69
C ALA A 67 -9.49 12.02 26.82
N ALA A 68 -8.46 12.57 26.16
CA ALA A 68 -8.61 13.70 25.25
C ALA A 68 -9.44 13.39 23.99
N PHE A 69 -9.62 12.10 23.66
CA PHE A 69 -10.43 11.68 22.52
C PHE A 69 -11.94 11.81 22.78
N GLY A 70 -12.36 11.82 24.06
CA GLY A 70 -13.77 11.91 24.46
C GLY A 70 -14.62 10.69 24.08
N GLU A 71 -15.91 10.75 24.38
CA GLU A 71 -16.87 9.69 24.05
C GLU A 71 -17.30 9.71 22.56
N VAL A 72 -17.22 10.89 21.92
CA VAL A 72 -17.51 11.10 20.50
C VAL A 72 -16.22 11.58 19.82
N GLY A 73 -15.36 10.63 19.48
CA GLY A 73 -14.07 10.93 18.87
C GLY A 73 -14.16 11.38 17.42
N PRO A 74 -13.23 12.24 16.94
CA PRO A 74 -13.10 12.56 15.52
C PRO A 74 -12.69 11.30 14.75
N ARG A 75 -13.24 11.10 13.55
CA ARG A 75 -12.85 9.96 12.69
C ARG A 75 -11.43 10.17 12.15
N PRO A 76 -10.56 9.15 12.08
CA PRO A 76 -10.77 7.71 12.30
C PRO A 76 -11.16 7.36 13.74
N GLY A 77 -11.96 6.31 13.92
CA GLY A 77 -12.70 6.02 15.17
C GLY A 77 -11.86 5.63 16.40
N GLU A 78 -10.54 5.80 16.35
CA GLU A 78 -9.62 5.40 17.40
C GLU A 78 -8.30 6.23 17.36
N PRO A 79 -7.61 6.39 18.50
CA PRO A 79 -6.57 7.41 18.66
C PRO A 79 -5.25 7.10 17.92
N VAL A 80 -4.90 5.83 17.68
CA VAL A 80 -3.71 5.46 16.89
C VAL A 80 -3.89 5.88 15.44
N GLY A 81 -5.07 5.62 14.88
CA GLY A 81 -5.47 6.05 13.53
C GLY A 81 -5.38 7.56 13.38
N LEU A 82 -5.84 8.32 14.37
CA LEU A 82 -5.77 9.78 14.34
C LEU A 82 -4.31 10.27 14.34
N VAL A 83 -3.44 9.65 15.13
CA VAL A 83 -2.00 9.95 15.11
C VAL A 83 -1.39 9.66 13.74
N LEU A 84 -1.72 8.52 13.13
CA LEU A 84 -1.25 8.17 11.78
C LEU A 84 -1.73 9.18 10.72
N PHE A 85 -2.99 9.64 10.82
CA PHE A 85 -3.53 10.68 9.95
C PHE A 85 -2.78 12.01 10.15
N ALA A 86 -2.58 12.42 11.40
CA ALA A 86 -1.86 13.66 11.73
C ALA A 86 -0.40 13.62 11.24
N LEU A 87 0.30 12.50 11.42
CA LEU A 87 1.66 12.30 10.90
C LEU A 87 1.70 12.37 9.37
N THR A 88 0.71 11.77 8.71
CA THR A 88 0.60 11.78 7.24
C THR A 88 0.38 13.21 6.73
N VAL A 89 -0.57 13.95 7.30
CA VAL A 89 -0.83 15.36 6.94
C VAL A 89 0.38 16.24 7.26
N GLY A 90 1.02 16.03 8.42
CA GLY A 90 2.27 16.69 8.79
C GLY A 90 3.39 16.44 7.77
N GLY A 91 3.50 15.20 7.27
CA GLY A 91 4.42 14.84 6.19
C GLY A 91 4.16 15.63 4.90
N VAL A 92 2.89 15.81 4.52
CA VAL A 92 2.50 16.65 3.36
C VAL A 92 2.89 18.11 3.58
N LEU A 93 2.64 18.67 4.77
CA LEU A 93 3.02 20.05 5.09
C LEU A 93 4.54 20.25 5.01
N LEU A 94 5.31 19.32 5.60
CA LEU A 94 6.76 19.32 5.49
C LEU A 94 7.23 19.17 4.04
N TYR A 95 6.50 18.42 3.21
CA TYR A 95 6.79 18.28 1.79
C TYR A 95 6.64 19.61 1.04
N PHE A 96 5.59 20.38 1.32
CA PHE A 96 5.42 21.74 0.78
C PHE A 96 6.55 22.66 1.23
N VAL A 97 6.88 22.65 2.53
CA VAL A 97 7.98 23.46 3.07
C VAL A 97 9.30 23.11 2.38
N ALA A 98 9.61 21.82 2.23
CA ALA A 98 10.80 21.35 1.53
C ALA A 98 10.79 21.75 0.05
N ASP A 99 9.63 21.72 -0.61
CA ASP A 99 9.49 22.12 -2.00
C ASP A 99 9.77 23.62 -2.22
N LEU A 100 9.35 24.47 -1.27
CA LEU A 100 9.56 25.92 -1.33
C LEU A 100 10.96 26.35 -0.85
N ALA A 101 11.47 25.72 0.21
CA ALA A 101 12.68 26.18 0.90
C ALA A 101 13.98 25.60 0.32
N LEU A 102 13.95 24.36 -0.16
CA LEU A 102 15.17 23.65 -0.60
C LEU A 102 15.40 23.78 -2.11
N ARG A 103 16.64 23.55 -2.54
CA ARG A 103 17.03 23.58 -3.98
C ARG A 103 17.92 22.40 -4.35
N GLY A 104 18.00 22.14 -5.65
CA GLY A 104 18.92 21.15 -6.24
C GLY A 104 18.73 19.73 -5.70
N ARG A 105 19.84 19.04 -5.43
CA ARG A 105 19.85 17.63 -5.00
C ARG A 105 19.21 17.42 -3.61
N ARG A 106 19.44 18.34 -2.67
CA ARG A 106 18.87 18.25 -1.30
C ARG A 106 17.35 18.27 -1.33
N LYS A 107 16.74 19.17 -2.11
CA LYS A 107 15.29 19.20 -2.34
C LYS A 107 14.76 17.83 -2.75
N GLN A 108 15.39 17.20 -3.73
CA GLN A 108 14.95 15.89 -4.23
C GLN A 108 15.08 14.79 -3.17
N GLN A 109 16.18 14.74 -2.43
CA GLN A 109 16.41 13.73 -1.39
C GLN A 109 15.38 13.85 -0.27
N VAL A 110 15.13 15.06 0.21
CA VAL A 110 14.13 15.33 1.26
C VAL A 110 12.73 14.98 0.76
N LYS A 111 12.37 15.32 -0.48
CA LYS A 111 11.07 14.96 -1.06
C LYS A 111 10.86 13.44 -1.14
N TRP A 112 11.89 12.67 -1.51
CA TRP A 112 11.81 11.20 -1.47
C TRP A 112 11.67 10.65 -0.05
N ALA A 113 12.43 11.19 0.90
CA ALA A 113 12.36 10.77 2.30
C ALA A 113 10.97 11.07 2.90
N LEU A 114 10.42 12.25 2.62
CA LEU A 114 9.07 12.62 3.06
C LEU A 114 7.99 11.80 2.37
N LEU A 115 8.13 11.50 1.07
CA LEU A 115 7.21 10.58 0.38
C LEU A 115 7.25 9.19 1.02
N ALA A 116 8.44 8.66 1.32
CA ALA A 116 8.57 7.38 2.00
C ALA A 116 7.92 7.40 3.39
N LEU A 117 8.13 8.47 4.18
CA LEU A 117 7.46 8.66 5.47
C LEU A 117 5.93 8.66 5.33
N ILE A 118 5.40 9.42 4.36
CA ILE A 118 3.96 9.48 4.08
C ILE A 118 3.41 8.10 3.71
N ILE A 119 4.11 7.34 2.85
CA ILE A 119 3.69 5.97 2.49
C ILE A 119 3.70 5.07 3.73
N VAL A 120 4.71 5.20 4.58
CA VAL A 120 4.77 4.42 5.83
C VAL A 120 3.59 4.75 6.74
N THR A 121 3.27 6.03 6.96
CA THR A 121 2.21 6.44 7.88
C THR A 121 0.79 6.29 7.32
N ALA A 122 0.63 6.40 6.00
CA ALA A 122 -0.68 6.34 5.33
C ALA A 122 -1.07 4.93 4.86
N LEU A 123 -0.11 4.03 4.73
CA LEU A 123 -0.31 2.70 4.12
C LEU A 123 0.26 1.59 5.00
N VAL A 124 1.58 1.57 5.21
CA VAL A 124 2.27 0.45 5.89
C VAL A 124 1.82 0.29 7.34
N LEU A 125 1.82 1.36 8.13
CA LEU A 125 1.44 1.32 9.53
C LEU A 125 -0.07 1.04 9.73
N PRO A 126 -0.99 1.63 8.94
CA PRO A 126 -2.39 1.21 8.94
C PRO A 126 -2.59 -0.29 8.63
N THR A 127 -1.90 -0.85 7.62
CA THR A 127 -1.95 -2.29 7.34
C THR A 127 -1.46 -3.08 8.56
N GLY A 128 -0.31 -2.71 9.13
CA GLY A 128 0.25 -3.35 10.33
C GLY A 128 -0.69 -3.27 11.54
N LYS A 129 -1.38 -2.15 11.74
CA LYS A 129 -2.41 -1.98 12.77
C LYS A 129 -3.52 -3.03 12.62
N LEU A 130 -4.06 -3.21 11.41
CA LEU A 130 -5.12 -4.19 11.17
C LEU A 130 -4.63 -5.65 11.31
N ILE A 131 -3.37 -5.92 10.96
CA ILE A 131 -2.73 -7.22 11.21
C ILE A 131 -2.68 -7.52 12.71
N LEU A 132 -2.23 -6.56 13.53
CA LEU A 132 -2.18 -6.73 14.99
C LEU A 132 -3.58 -6.89 15.59
N LEU A 133 -4.55 -6.09 15.15
CA LEU A 133 -5.94 -6.23 15.61
C LEU A 133 -6.53 -7.60 15.25
N ARG A 134 -6.23 -8.13 14.06
CA ARG A 134 -6.62 -9.50 13.66
C ARG A 134 -6.03 -10.55 14.61
N GLN A 135 -4.75 -10.45 14.95
CA GLN A 135 -4.10 -11.38 15.89
C GLN A 135 -4.83 -11.44 17.24
N GLY A 136 -5.32 -10.29 17.74
CA GLY A 136 -6.03 -10.21 19.03
C GLY A 136 -7.52 -10.55 18.98
N SER A 137 -8.15 -10.50 17.81
CA SER A 137 -9.62 -10.57 17.67
C SER A 137 -10.12 -11.81 16.92
N GLY A 138 -9.22 -12.56 16.27
CA GLY A 138 -9.54 -13.79 15.56
C GLY A 138 -9.28 -13.71 14.05
N PRO A 139 -9.18 -14.87 13.38
CA PRO A 139 -8.68 -14.97 12.01
C PRO A 139 -9.57 -14.32 10.94
N ALA A 140 -10.87 -14.14 11.20
CA ALA A 140 -11.79 -13.47 10.28
C ALA A 140 -11.88 -11.94 10.48
N SER A 141 -11.28 -11.42 11.56
CA SER A 141 -11.43 -10.01 11.94
C SER A 141 -10.44 -9.10 11.20
N TYR A 142 -10.85 -7.85 10.95
CA TYR A 142 -9.99 -6.78 10.44
C TYR A 142 -9.23 -7.12 9.15
N THR A 143 -9.82 -7.94 8.28
CA THR A 143 -9.19 -8.39 7.05
C THR A 143 -10.20 -8.71 5.95
N HIS A 144 -9.71 -8.69 4.72
CA HIS A 144 -10.50 -9.05 3.55
C HIS A 144 -10.76 -10.56 3.47
N ASP A 145 -11.89 -10.93 2.90
CA ASP A 145 -12.36 -12.30 2.76
C ASP A 145 -11.49 -13.13 1.83
N GLY A 146 -11.67 -12.99 0.51
CA GLY A 146 -10.99 -13.80 -0.48
C GLY A 146 -9.48 -13.55 -0.50
N GLY A 147 -9.08 -12.28 -0.47
CA GLY A 147 -7.68 -11.87 -0.52
C GLY A 147 -6.84 -12.33 0.68
N VAL A 148 -7.43 -12.57 1.85
CA VAL A 148 -6.65 -13.02 3.02
C VAL A 148 -7.17 -14.33 3.57
N ILE A 149 -8.40 -14.35 4.08
CA ILE A 149 -8.95 -15.51 4.80
C ILE A 149 -9.03 -16.73 3.86
N GLN A 150 -9.63 -16.54 2.68
CA GLN A 150 -9.81 -17.64 1.74
C GLN A 150 -8.46 -18.10 1.18
N THR A 151 -7.59 -17.16 0.78
CA THR A 151 -6.24 -17.48 0.28
C THR A 151 -5.42 -18.29 1.30
N GLU A 152 -5.45 -17.92 2.58
CA GLU A 152 -4.78 -18.70 3.64
C GLU A 152 -5.37 -20.10 3.81
N ALA A 153 -6.71 -20.25 3.71
CA ALA A 153 -7.37 -21.55 3.76
C ALA A 153 -7.02 -22.41 2.52
N THR A 154 -7.00 -21.82 1.33
CA THR A 154 -6.61 -22.47 0.07
C THR A 154 -5.19 -23.02 0.14
N ILE A 155 -4.26 -22.28 0.75
CA ILE A 155 -2.88 -22.76 0.97
C ILE A 155 -2.88 -23.99 1.89
N ARG A 156 -3.69 -24.02 2.96
CA ARG A 156 -3.79 -25.21 3.82
C ARG A 156 -4.30 -26.42 3.05
N PHE A 157 -5.37 -26.25 2.27
CA PHE A 157 -5.87 -27.33 1.40
C PHE A 157 -4.79 -27.85 0.46
N LEU A 158 -4.05 -26.96 -0.20
CA LEU A 158 -2.91 -27.35 -1.05
C LEU A 158 -1.88 -28.19 -0.27
N LEU A 159 -1.50 -27.76 0.93
CA LEU A 159 -0.49 -28.45 1.75
C LEU A 159 -1.00 -29.79 2.31
N GLU A 160 -2.31 -29.94 2.48
CA GLU A 160 -2.99 -31.19 2.85
C GLU A 160 -3.19 -32.14 1.66
N GLY A 161 -2.81 -31.74 0.44
CA GLY A 161 -3.02 -32.52 -0.78
C GLY A 161 -4.47 -32.47 -1.30
N ARG A 162 -5.28 -31.53 -0.80
CA ARG A 162 -6.66 -31.30 -1.19
C ARG A 162 -6.72 -30.29 -2.33
N ASN A 163 -7.64 -30.50 -3.28
CA ASN A 163 -7.80 -29.60 -4.42
C ASN A 163 -8.67 -28.38 -4.02
N PRO A 164 -8.11 -27.16 -3.88
CA PRO A 164 -8.85 -26.03 -3.31
C PRO A 164 -10.04 -25.54 -4.14
N TYR A 165 -10.18 -26.01 -5.39
CA TYR A 165 -11.26 -25.64 -6.32
C TYR A 165 -12.52 -26.50 -6.17
N VAL A 166 -12.44 -27.62 -5.46
CA VAL A 166 -13.61 -28.51 -5.20
C VAL A 166 -14.01 -28.54 -3.72
N GLU A 167 -13.19 -27.91 -2.87
CA GLU A 167 -13.41 -27.86 -1.43
C GLU A 167 -14.38 -26.74 -1.03
N ASP A 168 -15.10 -26.98 0.07
CA ASP A 168 -15.93 -25.99 0.73
C ASP A 168 -15.11 -25.27 1.84
N TYR A 169 -15.34 -23.98 1.97
CA TYR A 169 -14.72 -23.10 2.96
C TYR A 169 -15.63 -22.85 4.18
N THR A 170 -16.78 -23.52 4.28
CA THR A 170 -17.70 -23.49 5.43
C THR A 170 -17.08 -23.93 6.75
N GLU A 171 -16.06 -24.80 6.72
CA GLU A 171 -15.30 -25.24 7.91
C GLU A 171 -14.03 -24.41 8.14
N THR A 172 -13.96 -23.21 7.56
CA THR A 172 -12.81 -22.30 7.70
C THR A 172 -13.26 -20.97 8.30
N PRO A 173 -12.33 -20.11 8.75
CA PRO A 173 -12.69 -18.77 9.22
C PRO A 173 -13.47 -17.93 8.20
N MET A 174 -13.46 -18.30 6.92
CA MET A 174 -14.27 -17.66 5.88
C MET A 174 -15.78 -17.72 6.22
N ALA A 175 -16.24 -18.75 6.94
CA ALA A 175 -17.63 -18.93 7.33
C ALA A 175 -18.17 -17.84 8.27
N GLU A 176 -17.28 -17.15 8.99
CA GLU A 176 -17.61 -16.04 9.87
C GLU A 176 -17.71 -14.71 9.13
N TRP A 177 -17.20 -14.62 7.90
CA TRP A 177 -17.13 -13.39 7.14
C TRP A 177 -18.38 -13.17 6.28
N GLY A 178 -18.87 -11.94 6.24
CA GLY A 178 -19.96 -11.50 5.36
C GLY A 178 -21.39 -11.77 5.86
N PHE A 179 -22.36 -11.18 5.17
CA PHE A 179 -23.79 -11.34 5.44
C PHE A 179 -24.28 -12.73 5.01
N SER A 180 -25.25 -13.29 5.74
CA SER A 180 -25.78 -14.64 5.48
C SER A 180 -26.31 -14.83 4.06
N GLU A 181 -26.82 -13.78 3.41
CA GLU A 181 -27.44 -13.86 2.09
C GLU A 181 -26.45 -13.94 0.90
N TYR A 182 -25.16 -13.63 1.07
CA TYR A 182 -24.20 -13.47 -0.04
C TYR A 182 -22.90 -14.29 0.13
N ARG A 183 -23.01 -15.56 0.52
CA ARG A 183 -21.87 -16.43 0.84
C ARG A 183 -21.42 -17.37 -0.29
N THR A 184 -21.55 -16.95 -1.56
CA THR A 184 -21.12 -17.78 -2.71
C THR A 184 -19.62 -18.10 -2.69
N ALA A 185 -18.81 -17.21 -2.11
CA ALA A 185 -17.39 -17.42 -1.90
C ALA A 185 -17.05 -18.54 -0.91
N LEU A 186 -18.01 -19.09 -0.15
CA LEU A 186 -17.76 -20.26 0.69
C LEU A 186 -17.61 -21.53 -0.13
N TYR A 187 -18.35 -21.68 -1.23
CA TYR A 187 -18.43 -22.96 -1.91
C TYR A 187 -17.40 -23.12 -3.02
N HIS A 188 -16.77 -22.04 -3.47
CA HIS A 188 -15.81 -22.06 -4.56
C HIS A 188 -14.69 -21.04 -4.35
N TYR A 189 -13.46 -21.42 -4.72
CA TYR A 189 -12.32 -20.50 -4.78
C TYR A 189 -12.31 -19.73 -6.11
N PRO A 190 -12.48 -18.39 -6.12
CA PRO A 190 -12.69 -17.63 -7.34
C PRO A 190 -11.39 -17.17 -8.03
N TYR A 191 -10.21 -17.44 -7.45
CA TYR A 191 -8.95 -16.92 -7.94
C TYR A 191 -8.10 -17.97 -8.66
N LEU A 192 -7.24 -17.50 -9.56
CA LEU A 192 -6.37 -18.37 -10.34
C LEU A 192 -5.15 -18.83 -9.50
N PRO A 193 -4.50 -19.95 -9.88
CA PRO A 193 -3.60 -20.67 -8.99
C PRO A 193 -2.41 -19.87 -8.46
N TRP A 194 -1.90 -18.91 -9.25
CA TRP A 194 -0.71 -18.17 -8.88
C TRP A 194 -0.85 -17.40 -7.56
N THR A 195 -2.07 -16.95 -7.25
CA THR A 195 -2.38 -16.17 -6.03
C THR A 195 -1.97 -16.92 -4.75
N PHE A 196 -2.31 -18.21 -4.66
CA PHE A 196 -1.98 -19.02 -3.48
C PHE A 196 -0.66 -19.78 -3.65
N LEU A 197 -0.29 -20.20 -4.86
CA LEU A 197 0.98 -20.90 -5.10
C LEU A 197 2.20 -20.04 -4.77
N PHE A 198 2.19 -18.76 -5.14
CA PHE A 198 3.28 -17.85 -4.78
C PHE A 198 3.39 -17.64 -3.27
N SER A 199 2.24 -17.58 -2.59
CA SER A 199 2.15 -17.27 -1.16
C SER A 199 2.47 -18.48 -0.27
N ALA A 200 2.23 -19.71 -0.76
CA ALA A 200 2.45 -20.96 -0.04
C ALA A 200 3.83 -21.12 0.63
N PRO A 201 4.99 -20.87 -0.04
CA PRO A 201 6.29 -20.98 0.64
C PRO A 201 6.44 -19.99 1.81
N PHE A 202 5.87 -18.79 1.69
CA PHE A 202 5.91 -17.79 2.76
C PHE A 202 4.94 -18.12 3.88
N TYR A 203 3.80 -18.73 3.57
CA TYR A 203 2.86 -19.28 4.55
C TYR A 203 3.53 -20.33 5.43
N VAL A 204 4.24 -21.28 4.81
CA VAL A 204 4.98 -22.31 5.56
C VAL A 204 6.06 -21.68 6.43
N ALA A 205 6.88 -20.78 5.86
CA ALA A 205 7.93 -20.10 6.62
C ALA A 205 7.38 -19.24 7.77
N GLY A 206 6.30 -18.49 7.54
CA GLY A 206 5.67 -17.65 8.55
C GLY A 206 5.09 -18.47 9.70
N ASN A 207 4.36 -19.55 9.40
CA ASN A 207 3.85 -20.44 10.43
C ASN A 207 4.96 -21.13 11.22
N ALA A 208 6.08 -21.50 10.57
CA ALA A 208 7.26 -22.01 11.28
C ALA A 208 7.88 -20.97 12.23
N LEU A 209 7.74 -19.67 11.93
CA LEU A 209 8.14 -18.55 12.80
C LEU A 209 7.03 -18.14 13.79
N GLY A 210 5.89 -18.84 13.80
CA GLY A 210 4.76 -18.59 14.71
C GLY A 210 3.79 -17.51 14.25
N PHE A 211 3.94 -16.94 13.05
CA PHE A 211 3.03 -15.92 12.55
C PHE A 211 3.03 -15.80 11.02
N TYR A 212 1.83 -15.77 10.43
CA TYR A 212 1.61 -15.43 9.04
C TYR A 212 0.38 -14.54 8.87
N ASP A 213 0.46 -13.57 7.95
CA ASP A 213 -0.69 -12.83 7.43
C ASP A 213 -0.45 -12.52 5.95
N GLN A 214 -1.42 -12.88 5.10
CA GLN A 214 -1.30 -12.74 3.64
C GLN A 214 -0.99 -11.29 3.18
N ARG A 215 -1.42 -10.27 3.95
CA ARG A 215 -1.17 -8.87 3.61
C ARG A 215 0.31 -8.51 3.59
N LEU A 216 1.17 -9.23 4.31
CA LEU A 216 2.61 -9.02 4.27
C LEU A 216 3.18 -9.28 2.88
N ILE A 217 2.64 -10.27 2.17
CA ILE A 217 3.05 -10.60 0.80
C ILE A 217 2.61 -9.49 -0.15
N TYR A 218 1.35 -9.06 -0.05
CA TYR A 218 0.81 -8.01 -0.91
C TYR A 218 1.54 -6.69 -0.70
N LEU A 219 1.77 -6.32 0.57
CA LEU A 219 2.51 -5.12 0.92
C LEU A 219 3.97 -5.20 0.45
N GLY A 220 4.64 -6.33 0.64
CA GLY A 220 6.02 -6.54 0.17
C GLY A 220 6.13 -6.38 -1.36
N LEU A 221 5.24 -7.02 -2.11
CA LEU A 221 5.18 -6.91 -3.57
C LEU A 221 4.91 -5.47 -4.03
N LEU A 222 3.97 -4.77 -3.37
CA LEU A 222 3.70 -3.38 -3.67
C LEU A 222 4.91 -2.50 -3.39
N LEU A 223 5.58 -2.64 -2.24
CA LEU A 223 6.75 -1.85 -1.89
C LEU A 223 7.91 -2.08 -2.88
N ILE A 224 8.16 -3.33 -3.28
CA ILE A 224 9.12 -3.64 -4.35
C ILE A 224 8.68 -2.95 -5.66
N GLY A 225 7.39 -3.04 -5.99
CA GLY A 225 6.79 -2.37 -7.14
C GLY A 225 7.04 -0.87 -7.14
N LEU A 226 6.80 -0.18 -6.03
CA LEU A 226 7.03 1.26 -5.87
C LEU A 226 8.53 1.62 -6.03
N VAL A 227 9.42 0.81 -5.45
CA VAL A 227 10.88 0.97 -5.59
C VAL A 227 11.35 0.75 -7.03
N LEU A 228 10.61 -0.02 -7.84
CA LEU A 228 10.91 -0.23 -9.25
C LEU A 228 10.22 0.80 -10.16
N ALA A 229 9.02 1.26 -9.80
CA ALA A 229 8.16 2.13 -10.60
C ALA A 229 8.81 3.45 -10.97
N TRP A 230 9.66 4.02 -10.11
CA TRP A 230 10.39 5.25 -10.43
C TRP A 230 11.20 5.15 -11.74
N ARG A 231 11.57 3.96 -12.21
CA ARG A 231 12.26 3.78 -13.49
C ARG A 231 11.38 4.10 -14.70
N LEU A 232 10.06 4.03 -14.56
CA LEU A 232 9.10 4.30 -15.63
C LEU A 232 8.87 5.81 -15.84
N GLY A 233 9.20 6.65 -14.86
CA GLY A 233 8.96 8.09 -14.93
C GLY A 233 10.01 8.85 -15.74
N ALA A 234 9.56 9.66 -16.70
CA ALA A 234 10.42 10.57 -17.47
C ALA A 234 10.86 11.79 -16.63
N GLY A 235 11.94 11.62 -15.87
CA GLY A 235 12.55 12.69 -15.07
C GLY A 235 12.00 12.79 -13.63
N ARG A 236 12.78 13.42 -12.74
CA ARG A 236 12.62 13.32 -11.28
C ARG A 236 11.23 13.63 -10.72
N ARG A 237 10.50 14.58 -11.30
CA ARG A 237 9.15 14.92 -10.86
C ARG A 237 8.13 13.87 -11.29
N ALA A 238 8.22 13.37 -12.52
CA ALA A 238 7.36 12.29 -13.01
C ALA A 238 7.59 11.01 -12.21
N GLN A 239 8.85 10.73 -11.82
CA GLN A 239 9.19 9.60 -10.95
C GLN A 239 8.50 9.68 -9.58
N LEU A 240 8.56 10.85 -8.93
CA LEU A 240 7.86 11.09 -7.68
C LEU A 240 6.35 10.93 -7.84
N ALA A 241 5.77 11.59 -8.85
CA ALA A 241 4.34 11.56 -9.12
C ALA A 241 3.83 10.15 -9.40
N LEU A 242 4.58 9.33 -10.14
CA LEU A 242 4.20 7.94 -10.39
C LEU A 242 4.17 7.12 -9.10
N VAL A 243 5.19 7.25 -8.24
CA VAL A 243 5.20 6.55 -6.95
C VAL A 243 4.06 7.05 -6.05
N MET A 244 3.76 8.35 -6.05
CA MET A 244 2.61 8.89 -5.32
C MET A 244 1.30 8.29 -5.81
N VAL A 245 1.06 8.30 -7.12
CA VAL A 245 -0.18 7.77 -7.71
C VAL A 245 -0.35 6.30 -7.39
N LEU A 246 0.71 5.49 -7.49
CA LEU A 246 0.62 4.06 -7.20
C LEU A 246 0.44 3.76 -5.70
N ALA A 247 1.13 4.50 -4.83
CA ALA A 247 1.11 4.22 -3.39
C ALA A 247 -0.09 4.83 -2.65
N LEU A 248 -0.59 5.97 -3.13
CA LEU A 248 -1.62 6.79 -2.48
C LEU A 248 -2.87 6.90 -3.36
N ASN A 249 -3.10 5.92 -4.24
CA ASN A 249 -4.33 5.85 -5.02
C ASN A 249 -5.51 5.69 -4.03
N PRO A 250 -6.42 6.67 -3.93
CA PRO A 250 -7.51 6.60 -2.96
C PRO A 250 -8.43 5.41 -3.19
N ILE A 251 -8.56 4.93 -4.43
CA ILE A 251 -9.39 3.77 -4.77
C ILE A 251 -8.78 2.49 -4.18
N MET A 252 -7.45 2.36 -4.23
CA MET A 252 -6.73 1.16 -3.76
C MET A 252 -6.34 1.21 -2.28
N ALA A 253 -6.69 2.29 -1.58
CA ALA A 253 -6.30 2.51 -0.18
C ALA A 253 -6.74 1.32 0.69
N LEU A 254 -8.01 0.93 0.56
CA LEU A 254 -8.60 -0.19 1.27
C LEU A 254 -8.08 -1.52 0.75
N ASP A 255 -7.87 -1.65 -0.56
CA ASP A 255 -7.37 -2.86 -1.19
C ASP A 255 -6.05 -3.29 -0.52
N VAL A 256 -5.13 -2.35 -0.33
CA VAL A 256 -3.85 -2.63 0.32
C VAL A 256 -3.99 -2.83 1.83
N ILE A 257 -4.72 -1.94 2.52
CA ILE A 257 -4.78 -1.94 3.98
C ILE A 257 -5.58 -3.15 4.51
N PHE A 258 -6.68 -3.46 3.86
CA PHE A 258 -7.59 -4.54 4.24
C PHE A 258 -7.18 -5.90 3.64
N GLY A 259 -6.41 -5.91 2.55
CA GLY A 259 -5.79 -7.13 2.01
C GLY A 259 -6.51 -7.74 0.81
N GLN A 260 -7.04 -6.92 -0.09
CA GLN A 260 -7.53 -7.39 -1.38
C GLN A 260 -6.38 -7.86 -2.27
N ASN A 261 -6.67 -8.85 -3.11
CA ASN A 261 -5.68 -9.45 -3.99
C ASN A 261 -5.45 -8.64 -5.29
N ASP A 262 -6.16 -7.54 -5.51
CA ASP A 262 -5.96 -6.64 -6.65
C ASP A 262 -4.53 -6.08 -6.69
N VAL A 263 -3.97 -5.80 -5.51
CA VAL A 263 -2.58 -5.35 -5.33
C VAL A 263 -1.57 -6.40 -5.81
N PHE A 264 -1.90 -7.69 -5.64
CA PHE A 264 -1.05 -8.79 -6.09
C PHE A 264 -0.91 -8.79 -7.62
N VAL A 265 -2.03 -8.69 -8.33
CA VAL A 265 -2.07 -8.65 -9.80
C VAL A 265 -1.38 -7.40 -10.32
N LEU A 266 -1.67 -6.24 -9.69
CA LEU A 266 -1.03 -4.97 -10.04
C LEU A 266 0.49 -5.06 -9.93
N ALA A 267 1.02 -5.70 -8.89
CA ALA A 267 2.47 -5.85 -8.72
C ALA A 267 3.10 -6.63 -9.89
N TRP A 268 2.50 -7.73 -10.32
CA TRP A 268 3.00 -8.51 -11.46
C TRP A 268 2.93 -7.74 -12.78
N LEU A 269 1.84 -7.00 -13.02
CA LEU A 269 1.73 -6.10 -14.17
C LEU A 269 2.81 -5.01 -14.13
N LEU A 270 3.04 -4.41 -12.97
CA LEU A 270 4.06 -3.38 -12.78
C LEU A 270 5.47 -3.93 -13.01
N PHE A 271 5.78 -5.12 -12.51
CA PHE A 271 7.05 -5.80 -12.78
C PHE A 271 7.23 -6.09 -14.26
N SER A 272 6.16 -6.50 -14.94
CA SER A 272 6.18 -6.70 -16.39
C SER A 272 6.52 -5.43 -17.14
N LEU A 273 5.85 -4.31 -16.81
CA LEU A 273 6.11 -3.00 -17.41
C LEU A 273 7.52 -2.49 -17.14
N VAL A 274 8.03 -2.69 -15.92
CA VAL A 274 9.41 -2.32 -15.56
C VAL A 274 10.42 -3.13 -16.37
N GLY A 275 10.22 -4.45 -16.49
CA GLY A 275 11.07 -5.32 -17.31
C GLY A 275 11.11 -4.89 -18.77
N LEU A 276 9.96 -4.54 -19.33
CA LEU A 276 9.83 -4.08 -20.71
C LEU A 276 10.54 -2.73 -20.92
N ALA A 277 10.25 -1.75 -20.07
CA ALA A 277 10.87 -0.42 -20.15
C ALA A 277 12.39 -0.50 -20.01
N TYR A 278 12.89 -1.31 -19.07
CA TYR A 278 14.32 -1.52 -18.88
C TYR A 278 14.97 -2.22 -20.08
N GLY A 279 14.28 -3.20 -20.68
CA GLY A 279 14.74 -3.85 -21.91
C GLY A 279 14.84 -2.88 -23.10
N HIS A 280 13.83 -2.03 -23.29
CA HIS A 280 13.86 -0.99 -24.32
C HIS A 280 15.02 0.00 -24.12
N ASP A 281 15.28 0.42 -22.89
CA ASP A 281 16.39 1.32 -22.57
C ASP A 281 17.75 0.69 -22.85
N LEU A 282 17.93 -0.61 -22.57
CA LEU A 282 19.15 -1.34 -22.89
C LEU A 282 19.35 -1.52 -24.39
N ALA A 283 18.28 -1.88 -25.12
CA ALA A 283 18.32 -2.04 -26.56
C ALA A 283 18.71 -0.71 -27.27
N ARG A 284 18.19 0.43 -26.81
CA ARG A 284 18.57 1.77 -27.31
C ARG A 284 20.05 2.09 -27.07
N ARG A 285 20.67 1.49 -26.05
CA ARG A 285 22.11 1.64 -25.73
C ARG A 285 22.97 0.59 -26.44
N GLY A 286 22.41 -0.22 -27.34
CA GLY A 286 23.12 -1.30 -28.03
C GLY A 286 23.47 -2.50 -27.13
N THR A 287 22.90 -2.57 -25.92
CA THR A 287 23.13 -3.69 -24.98
C THR A 287 22.07 -4.77 -25.20
N PRO A 288 22.42 -6.07 -25.18
CA PRO A 288 21.44 -7.14 -25.33
C PRO A 288 20.37 -7.10 -24.23
N ALA A 289 19.10 -7.01 -24.64
CA ALA A 289 17.93 -6.84 -23.77
C ALA A 289 17.09 -8.12 -23.58
N ARG A 290 17.65 -9.30 -23.90
CA ARG A 290 16.91 -10.58 -23.89
C ARG A 290 16.31 -10.90 -22.52
N TRP A 291 17.10 -10.76 -21.46
CA TRP A 291 16.68 -11.09 -20.09
C TRP A 291 15.57 -10.19 -19.54
N PRO A 292 15.64 -8.84 -19.63
CA PRO A 292 14.54 -7.97 -19.23
C PRO A 292 13.22 -8.26 -19.95
N HIS A 293 13.27 -8.52 -21.26
CA HIS A 293 12.06 -8.86 -22.03
C HIS A 293 11.49 -10.22 -21.61
N LEU A 294 12.34 -11.21 -21.37
CA LEU A 294 11.89 -12.52 -20.85
C LEU A 294 11.23 -12.37 -19.47
N LEU A 295 11.85 -11.61 -18.57
CA LEU A 295 11.27 -11.33 -17.25
C LEU A 295 9.92 -10.62 -17.38
N SER A 296 9.80 -9.66 -18.30
CA SER A 296 8.54 -8.98 -18.56
C SER A 296 7.43 -9.93 -19.00
N LEU A 297 7.73 -10.83 -19.94
CA LEU A 297 6.80 -11.86 -20.41
C LEU A 297 6.39 -12.83 -19.30
N VAL A 298 7.35 -13.29 -18.48
CA VAL A 298 7.07 -14.17 -17.34
C VAL A 298 6.16 -13.45 -16.33
N CYS A 299 6.51 -12.23 -15.92
CA CYS A 299 5.69 -11.46 -14.98
C CYS A 299 4.26 -11.20 -15.51
N PHE A 300 4.11 -10.96 -16.82
CA PHE A 300 2.79 -10.81 -17.42
C PHE A 300 2.00 -12.13 -17.38
N GLY A 301 2.62 -13.25 -17.74
CA GLY A 301 2.00 -14.58 -17.63
C GLY A 301 1.58 -14.90 -16.19
N LEU A 302 2.39 -14.52 -15.20
CA LEU A 302 2.07 -14.67 -13.78
C LEU A 302 0.91 -13.75 -13.35
N ALA A 303 0.80 -12.54 -13.89
CA ALA A 303 -0.38 -11.69 -13.69
C ALA A 303 -1.65 -12.38 -14.21
N CYS A 304 -1.61 -12.90 -15.44
CA CYS A 304 -2.72 -13.64 -16.04
C CYS A 304 -3.08 -14.92 -15.26
N ALA A 305 -2.10 -15.57 -14.63
CA ALA A 305 -2.32 -16.75 -13.79
C ALA A 305 -2.79 -16.43 -12.36
N SER A 306 -2.95 -15.15 -12.01
CA SER A 306 -3.41 -14.73 -10.68
C SER A 306 -4.86 -14.25 -10.65
N LYS A 307 -5.28 -13.43 -11.63
CA LYS A 307 -6.65 -12.92 -11.73
C LYS A 307 -7.05 -12.68 -13.18
N PRO A 308 -8.31 -12.97 -13.58
CA PRO A 308 -8.79 -12.77 -14.94
C PRO A 308 -8.69 -11.32 -15.42
N THR A 309 -8.78 -10.33 -14.52
CA THR A 309 -8.72 -8.90 -14.87
C THR A 309 -7.37 -8.44 -15.46
N ALA A 310 -6.38 -9.32 -15.56
CA ALA A 310 -5.11 -9.05 -16.22
C ALA A 310 -5.18 -9.14 -17.76
N TRP A 311 -6.21 -9.78 -18.34
CA TRP A 311 -6.37 -10.01 -19.77
C TRP A 311 -7.81 -9.89 -20.25
#